data_AF-D8F0K7-F1
#
_entry.id   AF-D8F0K7-F1
#
_cell.length_a   1.000
_cell.length_b   1.000
_cell.length_c   1.000
_cell.angle_alpha   90.00
_cell.angle_beta   90.00
_cell.angle_gamma   90.00
#
_symmetry.space_group_name_H-M   'P 1'
#
loop_
_entity.id
_entity.type
_entity.pdbx_description
1 polymer ?
#
loop_
_entity_poly.entity_id
_entity_poly.type
_entity_poly.pdbx_seq_one_letter_code
_entity_poly.pdbx_strand_id
1 'polypeptide(L)'
;MILTEGFFDVAKLVEAGCRNAVALMGNAISLGQIERLVWIRSRVRFPRILLFLDRDPAGKTGALQVRERLFHHGFPVTVFDWEQLVSFNGEKPKPIPESIKDPADMSVEQIQTLRRHGIF
;
A
#
# COMPACT_ATOMS: atom_id res chain seq x y z
N MET A 1 6.17 -1.85 -5.59
CA MET A 1 5.52 -3.00 -4.92
C MET A 1 4.62 -2.43 -3.83
N ILE A 2 3.42 -2.96 -3.67
CA ILE A 2 2.44 -2.49 -2.69
C ILE A 2 2.36 -3.54 -1.58
N LEU A 3 2.52 -3.13 -0.33
CA LEU A 3 2.29 -4.00 0.83
C LEU A 3 1.01 -3.57 1.54
N THR A 4 0.10 -4.51 1.76
CA THR A 4 -1.20 -4.30 2.42
C THR A 4 -1.30 -5.11 3.71
N GLU A 5 -2.33 -4.84 4.52
CA GLU A 5 -2.56 -5.55 5.77
C GLU A 5 -3.12 -6.95 5.51
N GLY A 6 -4.19 -7.04 4.69
CA GLY A 6 -4.93 -8.26 4.42
C GLY A 6 -4.85 -8.78 2.99
N PHE A 7 -5.31 -10.01 2.78
CA PHE A 7 -5.38 -10.63 1.46
C PHE A 7 -6.55 -10.13 0.60
N PHE A 8 -7.61 -9.59 1.21
CA PHE A 8 -8.71 -8.95 0.47
C PHE A 8 -8.27 -7.65 -0.20
N ASP A 9 -7.38 -6.89 0.45
CA ASP A 9 -6.74 -5.72 -0.16
C ASP A 9 -5.96 -6.11 -1.41
N VAL A 10 -5.19 -7.20 -1.34
CA VAL A 10 -4.45 -7.75 -2.48
C VAL A 10 -5.42 -8.15 -3.59
N ALA A 11 -6.52 -8.83 -3.26
CA ALA A 11 -7.52 -9.22 -4.24
C ALA A 11 -8.12 -8.00 -4.96
N LYS A 12 -8.47 -6.95 -4.21
CA LYS A 12 -9.00 -5.70 -4.77
C LYS A 12 -7.96 -4.96 -5.62
N LEU A 13 -6.71 -4.91 -5.19
CA LEU A 13 -5.60 -4.35 -5.98
C LEU A 13 -5.40 -5.13 -7.28
N VAL A 14 -5.43 -6.46 -7.23
CA VAL A 14 -5.30 -7.31 -8.42
C VAL A 14 -6.47 -7.13 -9.38
N GLU A 15 -7.70 -7.04 -8.87
CA GLU A 15 -8.91 -6.70 -9.64
C GLU A 15 -8.72 -5.37 -10.38
N ALA A 16 -8.13 -4.37 -9.71
CA ALA A 16 -7.80 -3.08 -10.31
C ALA A 16 -6.55 -3.07 -11.21
N GLY A 17 -5.91 -4.23 -11.41
CA GLY A 17 -4.73 -4.39 -12.27
C GLY A 17 -3.39 -4.06 -11.61
N CYS A 18 -3.35 -3.86 -10.29
CA CYS A 18 -2.14 -3.70 -9.48
C CYS A 18 -1.61 -5.08 -9.05
N ARG A 19 -0.82 -5.72 -9.93
CA ARG A 19 -0.35 -7.10 -9.75
C ARG A 19 0.90 -7.26 -8.88
N ASN A 20 1.52 -6.16 -8.46
CA ASN A 20 2.71 -6.13 -7.61
C ASN A 20 2.34 -5.86 -6.14
N ALA A 21 1.30 -6.54 -5.64
CA ALA A 21 0.74 -6.40 -4.32
C ALA A 21 0.99 -7.65 -3.45
N VAL A 22 1.27 -7.46 -2.17
CA VAL A 22 1.54 -8.54 -1.20
C VAL A 22 0.92 -8.17 0.15
N ALA A 23 0.29 -9.12 0.83
CA ALA A 23 -0.25 -8.94 2.17
C ALA A 23 0.80 -9.26 3.24
N LEU A 24 0.87 -8.43 4.28
CA LEU A 24 1.64 -8.69 5.50
C LEU A 24 0.93 -9.72 6.41
N MET A 25 -0.39 -9.86 6.27
CA MET A 25 -1.27 -10.62 7.17
C MET A 25 -1.30 -10.02 8.58
N GLY A 26 -1.50 -8.71 8.64
CA GLY A 26 -1.49 -7.87 9.84
C GLY A 26 -0.70 -6.57 9.64
N ASN A 27 -0.61 -5.74 10.67
CA ASN A 27 0.06 -4.43 10.64
C ASN A 27 1.57 -4.46 10.96
N ALA A 28 2.16 -5.65 11.14
CA ALA A 28 3.57 -5.83 11.45
C ALA A 28 4.26 -6.70 10.40
N ILE A 29 5.57 -6.49 10.22
CA ILE A 29 6.40 -7.29 9.31
C ILE A 29 7.37 -8.17 10.11
N SER A 30 7.52 -9.44 9.78
CA SER A 30 8.50 -10.34 10.40
C SER A 30 9.87 -10.27 9.69
N LEU A 31 10.94 -10.72 10.35
CA LEU A 31 12.26 -10.85 9.71
C LEU A 31 12.20 -11.78 8.48
N GLY A 32 11.51 -12.92 8.60
CA GLY A 32 11.35 -13.85 7.49
C GLY A 32 10.55 -13.28 6.31
N GLN A 33 9.67 -12.29 6.52
CA GLN A 33 9.03 -11.56 5.41
C GLN A 33 10.02 -10.57 4.78
N ILE A 34 10.84 -9.88 5.56
CA ILE A 34 11.88 -8.97 5.06
C ILE A 34 12.90 -9.75 4.20
N GLU A 35 13.39 -10.89 4.68
CA GLU A 35 14.31 -11.76 3.93
C GLU A 35 13.71 -12.21 2.59
N ARG A 36 12.42 -12.55 2.58
CA ARG A 36 11.69 -12.85 1.34
C ARG A 36 11.65 -11.64 0.41
N LEU A 37 11.41 -10.43 0.90
CA LEU A 37 11.45 -9.22 0.08
C LEU A 37 12.85 -8.96 -0.50
N VAL A 38 13.92 -9.23 0.26
CA VAL A 38 15.31 -9.14 -0.22
C VAL A 38 15.55 -10.15 -1.34
N TRP A 39 15.10 -11.40 -1.15
CA TRP A 39 15.17 -12.45 -2.16
C TRP A 39 14.36 -12.15 -3.42
N ILE A 40 13.20 -11.49 -3.29
CA ILE A 40 12.42 -11.05 -4.45
C ILE A 40 13.17 -9.92 -5.17
N ARG A 41 13.71 -8.93 -4.44
CA ARG A 41 14.45 -7.80 -5.02
C ARG A 41 15.66 -8.24 -5.85
N SER A 42 16.30 -9.36 -5.49
CA SER A 42 17.44 -9.89 -6.27
C SER A 42 17.04 -10.54 -7.60
N ARG A 43 15.76 -10.86 -7.80
CA ARG A 43 15.22 -11.46 -9.05
C ARG A 43 14.36 -10.50 -9.86
N VAL A 44 13.62 -9.65 -9.18
CA VAL A 44 12.64 -8.74 -9.78
C VAL A 44 12.90 -7.35 -9.24
N ARG A 45 13.17 -6.42 -10.15
CA ARG A 45 13.42 -5.03 -9.78
C ARG A 45 12.10 -4.34 -9.44
N PHE A 46 12.02 -3.74 -8.26
CA PHE A 46 10.99 -2.78 -7.91
C PHE A 46 11.65 -1.53 -7.29
N PRO A 47 11.33 -0.32 -7.78
CA PRO A 47 12.06 0.89 -7.38
C PRO A 47 11.72 1.37 -5.96
N ARG A 48 10.51 1.05 -5.48
CA ARG A 48 10.00 1.44 -4.15
C ARG A 48 8.97 0.45 -3.64
N ILE A 49 8.83 0.41 -2.32
CA ILE A 49 7.71 -0.21 -1.61
C ILE A 49 6.74 0.90 -1.19
N LEU A 50 5.46 0.74 -1.51
CA LEU A 50 4.39 1.54 -0.92
C LEU A 50 3.71 0.70 0.17
N LEU A 51 3.61 1.24 1.38
CA LEU A 51 2.80 0.67 2.46
C LEU A 51 1.39 1.25 2.36
N PHE A 52 0.42 0.39 2.13
CA PHE A 52 -0.99 0.73 2.00
C PHE A 52 -1.80 -0.10 2.99
N LEU A 53 -1.54 0.15 4.27
CA LEU A 53 -2.24 -0.48 5.40
C LEU A 53 -3.49 0.33 5.76
N ASP A 54 -4.32 -0.26 6.61
CA ASP A 54 -5.64 0.24 6.95
C ASP A 54 -5.60 1.64 7.59
N ARG A 55 -6.66 2.41 7.34
CA ARG A 55 -6.92 3.77 7.86
C ARG A 55 -7.46 3.73 9.29
N ASP A 56 -6.81 2.95 10.15
CA ASP A 56 -7.13 2.88 11.57
C ASP A 56 -5.86 3.15 12.42
N PRO A 57 -5.97 3.27 13.75
CA PRO A 57 -4.80 3.52 14.59
C PRO A 57 -3.71 2.43 14.50
N ALA A 58 -4.10 1.18 14.29
CA ALA A 58 -3.19 0.04 14.23
C ALA A 58 -2.42 0.02 12.90
N GLY A 59 -3.11 0.17 11.77
CA GLY A 59 -2.52 0.29 10.44
C GLY A 59 -1.63 1.53 10.30
N LYS A 60 -2.06 2.70 10.82
CA LYS A 60 -1.25 3.93 10.84
C LYS A 60 0.05 3.76 11.64
N THR A 61 -0.02 3.17 12.83
CA THR A 61 1.16 2.92 13.67
C THR A 61 2.06 1.85 13.05
N GLY A 62 1.46 0.76 12.57
CA GLY A 62 2.14 -0.34 11.90
C GLY A 62 2.90 0.12 10.65
N ALA A 63 2.30 0.98 9.83
CA ALA A 63 2.94 1.51 8.63
C ALA A 63 4.25 2.25 8.95
N LEU A 64 4.29 3.03 10.03
CA LEU A 64 5.51 3.72 10.47
C LEU A 64 6.59 2.74 10.96
N GLN A 65 6.20 1.72 11.72
CA GLN A 65 7.12 0.70 12.22
C GLN A 65 7.67 -0.19 11.10
N VAL A 66 6.80 -0.63 10.18
CA VAL A 66 7.17 -1.42 9.00
C VAL A 66 8.09 -0.60 8.09
N ARG A 67 7.79 0.69 7.87
CA ARG A 67 8.65 1.60 7.11
C ARG A 67 10.05 1.64 7.70
N GLU A 68 10.18 1.85 9.00
CA GLU A 68 11.49 1.94 9.67
C GLU A 68 12.29 0.65 9.53
N ARG A 69 11.64 -0.50 9.76
CA ARG A 69 12.30 -1.80 9.63
C ARG A 69 12.76 -2.09 8.20
N LEU A 70 11.95 -1.78 7.20
CA LEU A 70 12.32 -1.94 5.80
C LEU A 70 13.40 -0.95 5.37
N PHE A 71 13.37 0.28 5.87
CA PHE A 71 14.40 1.29 5.64
C PHE A 71 15.77 0.82 6.14
N HIS A 72 15.85 0.25 7.33
CA HIS A 72 17.10 -0.35 7.86
C HIS A 72 17.66 -1.49 6.99
N HIS A 73 16.83 -2.13 6.16
CA HIS A 73 17.24 -3.17 5.21
C HIS A 73 17.46 -2.62 3.78
N GLY A 74 17.54 -1.29 3.65
CA GLY A 74 17.86 -0.59 2.41
C GLY A 74 16.73 -0.60 1.39
N PHE A 75 15.47 -0.70 1.81
CA PHE A 75 14.33 -0.50 0.92
C PHE A 75 13.91 0.97 0.90
N PRO A 76 13.70 1.56 -0.30
CA PRO A 76 12.96 2.81 -0.42
C PRO A 76 11.48 2.55 -0.13
N VAL A 77 10.95 3.20 0.91
CA VAL A 77 9.57 3.00 1.37
C VAL A 77 8.81 4.31 1.44
N THR A 78 7.59 4.30 0.91
CA THR A 78 6.60 5.37 1.06
C THR A 78 5.39 4.82 1.81
N VAL A 79 4.79 5.63 2.67
CA VAL A 79 3.51 5.31 3.33
C VAL A 79 2.40 6.00 2.56
N PHE A 80 1.32 5.29 2.28
CA PHE A 80 0.14 5.89 1.67
C PHE A 80 -0.44 6.97 2.58
N ASP A 81 -0.61 8.17 2.03
CA ASP A 81 -1.21 9.28 2.76
C ASP A 81 -2.74 9.20 2.66
N TRP A 82 -3.38 8.77 3.75
CA TRP A 82 -4.83 8.71 3.83
C TRP A 82 -5.52 10.07 3.88
N GLU A 83 -4.78 11.13 4.20
CA GLU A 83 -5.32 12.49 4.30
C GLU A 83 -5.11 13.31 3.01
N GLN A 84 -4.53 12.68 1.98
CA GLN A 84 -4.30 13.31 0.68
C GLN A 84 -5.62 13.68 -0.02
N LEU A 85 -5.56 14.75 -0.83
CA LEU A 85 -6.66 15.15 -1.70
C LEU A 85 -6.55 14.41 -3.03
N VAL A 86 -7.61 13.72 -3.42
CA VAL A 86 -7.68 12.95 -4.67
C VAL A 86 -8.83 13.47 -5.53
N SER A 87 -8.54 13.71 -6.80
CA SER A 87 -9.57 13.95 -7.81
C SER A 87 -9.99 12.61 -8.39
N PHE A 88 -11.10 12.05 -7.91
CA PHE A 88 -11.75 10.94 -8.59
C PHE A 88 -12.58 11.48 -9.78
N ASN A 89 -12.44 10.86 -10.95
CA ASN A 89 -13.24 11.18 -12.16
C ASN A 89 -13.18 12.62 -12.68
N GLY A 90 -12.09 13.35 -12.43
CA GLY A 90 -11.91 14.73 -12.92
C GLY A 90 -12.66 15.80 -12.13
N GLU A 91 -13.23 15.45 -10.97
CA GLU A 91 -13.76 16.42 -10.03
C GLU A 91 -12.64 17.24 -9.35
N LYS A 92 -13.00 18.29 -8.62
CA LYS A 92 -12.04 18.97 -7.74
C LYS A 92 -11.44 17.96 -6.74
N PRO A 93 -10.13 18.03 -6.43
CA PRO A 93 -9.51 17.19 -5.41
C PRO A 93 -10.26 17.30 -4.08
N LYS A 94 -10.63 16.15 -3.51
CA LYS A 94 -11.35 16.03 -2.23
C LYS A 94 -10.63 15.02 -1.33
N PRO A 95 -10.81 15.10 0.00
CA PRO A 95 -10.31 14.07 0.90
C PRO A 95 -10.89 12.69 0.55
N ILE A 96 -10.13 11.64 0.83
CA ILE A 96 -10.64 10.26 0.74
C ILE A 96 -11.77 10.11 1.77
N PRO A 97 -12.98 9.66 1.35
CA PRO A 97 -14.12 9.48 2.26
C PRO A 97 -13.76 8.70 3.52
N GLU A 98 -14.23 9.16 4.68
CA GLU A 98 -13.97 8.48 5.96
C GLU A 98 -14.54 7.07 6.04
N SER A 99 -15.51 6.75 5.19
CA SER A 99 -16.08 5.40 5.07
C SER A 99 -15.10 4.39 4.49
N ILE A 100 -14.06 4.83 3.75
CA ILE A 100 -13.03 3.95 3.21
C ILE A 100 -11.99 3.73 4.30
N LYS A 101 -11.94 2.51 4.83
CA LYS A 101 -11.05 2.11 5.92
C LYS A 101 -9.85 1.31 5.46
N ASP A 102 -9.92 0.63 4.33
CA ASP A 102 -8.82 -0.15 3.79
C ASP A 102 -8.79 -0.09 2.25
N PRO A 103 -7.80 -0.69 1.58
CA PRO A 103 -7.81 -0.78 0.12
C PRO A 103 -8.99 -1.58 -0.45
N ALA A 104 -9.54 -2.56 0.28
CA ALA A 104 -10.66 -3.37 -0.17
C ALA A 104 -12.00 -2.60 -0.26
N ASP A 105 -12.16 -1.56 0.57
CA ASP A 105 -13.31 -0.63 0.55
C ASP A 105 -13.33 0.28 -0.69
N MET A 106 -12.21 0.43 -1.40
CA MET A 106 -12.13 1.26 -2.59
C MET A 106 -12.77 0.57 -3.81
N SER A 107 -13.40 1.37 -4.68
CA SER A 107 -13.78 0.91 -6.00
C SER A 107 -12.55 0.68 -6.88
N VAL A 108 -12.70 -0.19 -7.90
CA VAL A 108 -11.64 -0.45 -8.89
C VAL A 108 -11.20 0.86 -9.57
N GLU A 109 -12.15 1.72 -9.92
CA GLU A 109 -11.92 3.01 -10.58
C GLU A 109 -11.16 3.99 -9.67
N GLN A 110 -11.42 3.97 -8.35
CA GLN A 110 -10.69 4.77 -7.38
C GLN A 110 -9.21 4.35 -7.34
N ILE A 111 -8.93 3.05 -7.23
CA ILE A 111 -7.55 2.52 -7.24
C ILE A 111 -6.84 2.83 -8.56
N GLN A 112 -7.52 2.65 -9.69
CA GLN A 112 -6.97 2.99 -11.00
C GLN A 112 -6.68 4.50 -11.13
N THR A 113 -7.50 5.36 -10.51
CA THR A 113 -7.27 6.80 -10.50
C THR A 113 -6.05 7.17 -9.66
N LEU A 114 -5.92 6.60 -8.46
CA LEU A 114 -4.72 6.77 -7.63
C LEU A 114 -3.45 6.33 -8.40
N ARG A 115 -3.54 5.23 -9.15
CA ARG A 115 -2.44 4.76 -10.01
C ARG A 115 -2.09 5.75 -11.12
N ARG A 116 -3.09 6.31 -11.81
CA ARG A 116 -2.85 7.32 -12.87
C ARG A 116 -2.18 8.58 -12.34
N HIS A 117 -2.39 8.91 -11.07
CA HIS A 117 -1.72 10.03 -10.39
C HIS A 117 -0.31 9.68 -9.87
N GLY A 118 0.19 8.47 -10.12
CA GLY A 118 1.56 8.07 -9.75
C GLY A 118 1.75 7.73 -8.26
N ILE A 119 0.65 7.55 -7.52
CA ILE A 119 0.69 7.13 -6.11
C ILE A 119 1.23 5.70 -5.99
N PHE A 120 0.90 4.84 -6.96
CA PHE A 120 1.43 3.48 -7.12
C PHE A 120 2.54 3.46 -8.17
#